data_AF-A0A7S0RS89-F1
#
_entry.id   AF-A0A7S0RS89-F1
#
_cell.length_a   1.000
_cell.length_b   1.000
_cell.length_c   1.000
_cell.angle_alpha   90.00
_cell.angle_beta   90.00
_cell.angle_gamma   90.00
#
_symmetry.space_group_name_H-M   'P 1'
#
loop_
_entity.id
_entity.type
_entity.pdbx_description
1 polymer ?
#
loop_
_entity_poly.entity_id
_entity_poly.type
_entity_poly.pdbx_seq_one_letter_code
_entity_poly.pdbx_strand_id
1 'polypeptide(L)'
;IGGDGALGGARKALPAGTTRKCYKGYEEVHVPPPPRAPPPADDELVKITSLPDWAQLAFEGYKTLNRIQSRIFTTAFTSNENMLVCAPTGAGKTNIAMISVLREVGQNMRFGVIQKADFKIVYVAPMKALAAEVTSNFSKRLAPLGLVVRELTGDMQLSKKELAETNMIVTTPEK
;
A
#
# COMPACT_ATOMS: atom_id res chain seq x y z
N ILE A 1 0.29 13.83 39.46
CA ILE A 1 0.01 12.70 38.57
C ILE A 1 -0.35 13.29 37.20
N GLY A 2 0.64 13.36 36.32
CA GLY A 2 0.55 13.95 34.99
C GLY A 2 1.79 13.51 34.24
N GLY A 3 1.72 12.30 33.69
CA GLY A 3 2.85 11.57 33.14
C GLY A 3 3.36 12.13 31.82
N ASP A 4 4.67 12.36 31.78
CA ASP A 4 5.60 12.12 30.68
C ASP A 4 5.23 12.56 29.27
N GLY A 5 5.42 13.85 29.01
CA GLY A 5 5.88 14.34 27.72
C GLY A 5 7.41 14.38 27.66
N ALA A 6 8.07 13.22 27.72
CA ALA A 6 9.51 13.13 27.53
C ALA A 6 9.88 13.46 26.06
N LEU A 7 10.01 14.74 25.75
CA LEU A 7 10.69 15.23 24.54
C LEU A 7 12.20 14.99 24.68
N GLY A 8 12.58 13.72 24.61
CA GLY A 8 13.98 13.29 24.54
C GLY A 8 14.60 13.69 23.20
N GLY A 9 15.43 14.73 23.24
CA GLY A 9 16.64 14.83 22.42
C GLY A 9 16.51 14.77 20.90
N ALA A 10 16.06 15.85 20.27
CA ALA A 10 16.56 16.26 18.96
C ALA A 10 16.36 17.77 18.82
N ARG A 11 17.44 18.55 18.64
CA ARG A 11 17.31 19.89 18.05
C ARG A 11 16.54 19.70 16.74
N LYS A 12 15.38 20.37 16.59
CA LYS A 12 14.58 20.38 15.35
C LYS A 12 15.45 20.87 14.20
N ALA A 13 16.16 19.96 13.52
CA ALA A 13 16.89 20.26 12.31
C ALA A 13 15.86 20.40 11.18
N LEU A 14 15.34 21.61 11.04
CA LEU A 14 14.48 21.95 9.91
C LEU A 14 15.29 21.83 8.62
N PRO A 15 14.67 21.44 7.49
CA PRO A 15 15.35 21.37 6.21
C PRO A 15 16.03 22.69 5.84
N ALA A 16 17.13 22.62 5.12
CA ALA A 16 17.82 23.80 4.60
C ALA A 16 16.85 24.68 3.79
N GLY A 17 16.92 26.00 4.00
CA GLY A 17 16.01 26.95 3.36
C GLY A 17 14.69 27.18 4.12
N THR A 18 14.50 26.57 5.29
CA THR A 18 13.33 26.89 6.14
C THR A 18 13.42 28.32 6.68
N THR A 19 12.38 29.13 6.48
CA THR A 19 12.30 30.51 6.97
C THR A 19 11.23 30.66 8.05
N ARG A 20 11.50 31.48 9.08
CA ARG A 20 10.56 31.79 10.17
C ARG A 20 10.23 33.28 10.19
N LYS A 21 8.95 33.63 10.32
CA LYS A 21 8.47 35.01 10.51
C LYS A 21 7.56 35.06 11.73
N CYS A 22 7.89 35.92 12.70
CA CYS A 22 7.09 36.12 13.90
C CYS A 22 6.21 37.35 13.74
N TYR A 23 4.92 37.20 14.00
CA TYR A 23 3.94 38.29 13.99
C TYR A 23 3.26 38.38 15.36
N LYS A 24 2.48 39.43 15.58
CA LYS A 24 1.68 39.55 16.80
C LYS A 24 0.57 38.49 16.79
N GLY A 25 0.73 37.46 17.61
CA GLY A 25 -0.28 36.41 17.82
C GLY A 25 -0.08 35.12 17.00
N TYR A 26 0.92 35.06 16.11
CA TYR A 26 1.25 33.83 15.37
C TYR A 26 2.70 33.82 14.87
N GLU A 27 3.20 32.63 14.57
CA GLU A 27 4.49 32.40 13.90
C GLU A 27 4.24 31.64 12.59
N GLU A 28 4.84 32.12 11.50
CA GLU A 28 4.87 31.41 10.22
C GLU A 28 6.19 30.69 10.06
N VAL A 29 6.14 29.40 9.76
CA VAL A 29 7.31 28.58 9.41
C VAL A 29 7.12 28.05 8.00
N HIS A 30 7.90 28.54 7.04
CA HIS A 30 7.84 28.10 5.65
C HIS A 30 8.97 27.10 5.38
N VAL A 31 8.59 25.87 5.02
CA VAL A 31 9.51 24.77 4.67
C VAL A 31 9.48 24.59 3.15
N PRO A 32 10.61 24.80 2.44
CA PRO A 32 10.63 24.65 0.99
C PRO A 32 10.46 23.18 0.57
N PRO A 33 9.95 22.91 -0.64
CA PRO A 33 9.91 21.55 -1.19
C PRO A 33 11.33 20.96 -1.28
N PRO A 34 11.51 19.66 -0.98
CA PRO A 34 12.81 19.03 -1.10
C PRO A 34 13.26 19.02 -2.58
N PRO A 35 14.56 19.22 -2.85
CA PRO A 35 15.09 19.09 -4.21
C PRO A 35 14.87 17.66 -4.71
N ARG A 36 14.55 17.51 -6.00
CA ARG A 36 14.40 16.18 -6.60
C ARG A 36 15.77 15.53 -6.68
N ALA A 37 15.93 14.36 -6.06
CA ALA A 37 17.13 13.56 -6.23
C ALA A 37 17.25 13.14 -7.71
N PRO A 38 18.44 13.23 -8.32
CA PRO A 38 18.66 12.69 -9.65
C PRO A 38 18.37 11.18 -9.64
N PRO A 39 17.84 10.63 -10.74
CA PRO A 39 17.71 9.19 -10.88
C PRO A 39 19.09 8.53 -10.67
N PRO A 40 19.17 7.44 -9.90
CA PRO A 40 20.38 6.62 -9.83
C PRO A 40 20.78 6.12 -11.22
N ALA A 41 22.05 5.73 -11.39
CA ALA A 41 22.53 5.19 -12.66
C ALA A 41 21.79 3.88 -13.07
N ASP A 42 21.27 3.13 -12.10
CA ASP A 42 20.54 1.87 -12.28
C ASP A 42 19.06 2.04 -11.92
N ASP A 43 18.36 2.87 -12.69
CA ASP A 43 16.97 3.29 -12.42
C ASP A 43 16.01 2.77 -13.47
N GLU A 44 16.12 1.48 -13.77
CA GLU A 44 15.16 0.82 -14.65
C GLU A 44 13.83 0.61 -13.91
N LEU A 45 12.76 1.19 -14.47
CA LEU A 45 11.42 0.98 -13.97
C LEU A 45 10.88 -0.37 -14.46
N VAL A 46 10.30 -1.14 -13.55
CA VAL A 46 9.69 -2.43 -13.89
C VAL A 46 8.50 -2.17 -14.81
N LYS A 47 8.56 -2.69 -16.04
CA LYS A 47 7.47 -2.62 -17.01
C LYS A 47 6.37 -3.58 -16.63
N ILE A 48 5.11 -3.18 -16.76
CA ILE A 48 3.99 -4.09 -16.47
C ILE A 48 4.04 -5.32 -17.38
N THR A 49 4.48 -5.16 -18.63
CA THR A 49 4.68 -6.26 -19.59
C THR A 49 5.75 -7.28 -19.18
N SER A 50 6.55 -7.00 -18.15
CA SER A 50 7.52 -7.97 -17.60
C SER A 50 6.92 -8.89 -16.53
N LEU A 51 5.72 -8.58 -16.03
CA LEU A 51 5.00 -9.44 -15.10
C LEU A 51 4.34 -10.60 -15.87
N PRO A 52 4.05 -11.74 -15.21
CA PRO A 52 3.24 -12.80 -15.79
C PRO A 52 1.90 -12.27 -16.31
N ASP A 53 1.42 -12.76 -17.46
CA ASP A 53 0.23 -12.24 -18.17
C ASP A 53 -1.00 -12.08 -17.26
N TRP A 54 -1.25 -13.05 -16.38
CA TRP A 54 -2.35 -12.97 -15.41
C TRP A 54 -2.18 -11.81 -14.42
N ALA A 55 -0.97 -11.54 -13.96
CA ALA A 55 -0.69 -10.47 -12.99
C ALA A 55 -0.82 -9.08 -13.62
N GLN A 56 -0.58 -8.96 -14.93
CA GLN A 56 -0.75 -7.71 -15.68
C GLN A 56 -2.19 -7.19 -15.65
N LEU A 57 -3.18 -8.09 -15.56
CA LEU A 57 -4.60 -7.73 -15.49
C LEU A 57 -4.91 -6.83 -14.29
N ALA A 58 -4.24 -7.06 -13.16
CA ALA A 58 -4.37 -6.22 -11.98
C ALA A 58 -3.62 -4.89 -12.08
N PHE A 59 -2.98 -4.60 -13.21
CA PHE A 59 -2.29 -3.35 -13.54
C PHE A 59 -2.78 -2.72 -14.85
N GLU A 60 -4.01 -3.03 -15.29
CA GLU A 60 -4.60 -2.40 -16.48
C GLU A 60 -4.50 -0.87 -16.43
N GLY A 61 -4.04 -0.29 -17.55
CA GLY A 61 -3.77 1.15 -17.70
C GLY A 61 -2.38 1.60 -17.24
N TYR A 62 -1.56 0.73 -16.66
CA TYR A 62 -0.21 1.05 -16.19
C TYR A 62 0.83 0.59 -17.20
N LYS A 63 1.81 1.44 -17.50
CA LYS A 63 2.94 1.07 -18.36
C LYS A 63 4.11 0.53 -17.54
N THR A 64 4.40 1.17 -16.41
CA THR A 64 5.50 0.84 -15.51
C THR A 64 5.10 1.03 -14.06
N LEU A 65 5.80 0.34 -13.16
CA LEU A 65 5.79 0.67 -11.73
C LEU A 65 6.59 1.96 -11.49
N ASN A 66 6.28 2.68 -10.41
CA ASN A 66 7.08 3.83 -10.02
C ASN A 66 8.43 3.40 -9.43
N ARG A 67 9.31 4.35 -9.12
CA ARG A 67 10.67 4.05 -8.62
C ARG A 67 10.68 3.24 -7.33
N ILE A 68 9.86 3.61 -6.35
CA ILE A 68 9.81 2.93 -5.05
C ILE A 68 9.27 1.51 -5.23
N GLN A 69 8.21 1.35 -6.01
CA GLN A 69 7.61 0.06 -6.34
C GLN A 69 8.59 -0.84 -7.11
N SER A 70 9.31 -0.30 -8.09
CA SER A 70 10.28 -1.04 -8.90
C SER A 70 11.43 -1.58 -8.05
N ARG A 71 11.98 -0.77 -7.13
CA ARG A 71 13.07 -1.19 -6.25
C ARG A 71 12.72 -2.35 -5.32
N ILE A 72 11.49 -2.38 -4.83
CA ILE A 72 11.05 -3.44 -3.90
C ILE A 72 10.31 -4.57 -4.61
N PHE A 73 10.12 -4.48 -5.93
CA PHE A 73 9.34 -5.45 -6.70
C PHE A 73 9.85 -6.87 -6.49
N THR A 74 11.17 -7.08 -6.51
CA THR A 74 11.78 -8.39 -6.27
C THR A 74 11.36 -8.94 -4.90
N THR A 75 11.51 -8.17 -3.82
CA THR A 75 11.08 -8.63 -2.49
C THR A 75 9.57 -8.89 -2.45
N ALA A 76 8.76 -7.97 -2.97
CA ALA A 76 7.29 -8.04 -2.87
C ALA A 76 6.66 -9.13 -3.76
N PHE A 77 7.23 -9.43 -4.93
CA PHE A 77 6.66 -10.37 -5.90
C PHE A 77 7.40 -11.72 -5.96
N THR A 78 8.68 -11.76 -5.62
CA THR A 78 9.50 -12.99 -5.79
C THR A 78 9.84 -13.69 -4.47
N SER A 79 9.76 -13.00 -3.34
CA SER A 79 10.04 -13.57 -2.00
C SER A 79 8.76 -13.80 -1.19
N ASN A 80 8.89 -14.48 -0.05
CA ASN A 80 7.86 -14.60 0.99
C ASN A 80 8.32 -13.99 2.32
N GLU A 81 9.26 -13.05 2.27
CA GLU A 81 9.78 -12.39 3.47
C GLU A 81 8.85 -11.28 3.93
N ASN A 82 8.82 -11.07 5.26
CA ASN A 82 8.11 -9.94 5.84
C ASN A 82 8.78 -8.62 5.41
N MET A 83 7.97 -7.64 5.02
CA MET A 83 8.46 -6.36 4.49
C MET A 83 7.90 -5.17 5.28
N LEU A 84 8.78 -4.24 5.66
CA LEU A 84 8.41 -2.93 6.20
C LEU A 84 8.76 -1.84 5.19
N VAL A 85 7.75 -1.08 4.73
CA VAL A 85 7.95 0.01 3.76
C VAL A 85 7.70 1.37 4.39
N CYS A 86 8.77 2.09 4.69
CA CYS A 86 8.72 3.47 5.16
C CYS A 86 8.82 4.43 3.97
N ALA A 87 7.67 4.90 3.47
CA ALA A 87 7.60 5.83 2.36
C ALA A 87 6.55 6.92 2.61
N PRO A 88 6.71 8.14 2.05
CA PRO A 88 5.76 9.23 2.25
C PRO A 88 4.36 8.90 1.72
N THR A 89 3.36 9.69 2.12
CA THR A 89 2.03 9.64 1.49
C THR A 89 2.15 9.95 -0.01
N GLY A 90 1.34 9.29 -0.84
CA GLY A 90 1.43 9.42 -2.29
C GLY A 90 2.59 8.67 -2.96
N ALA A 91 3.50 8.03 -2.21
CA ALA A 91 4.59 7.20 -2.76
C ALA A 91 4.12 5.93 -3.49
N GLY A 92 2.83 5.60 -3.42
CA GLY A 92 2.25 4.44 -4.09
C GLY A 92 2.35 3.14 -3.28
N LYS A 93 2.34 3.21 -1.94
CA LYS A 93 2.34 2.04 -1.03
C LYS A 93 1.20 1.06 -1.30
N THR A 94 0.04 1.52 -1.75
CA THR A 94 -1.10 0.65 -2.08
C THR A 94 -0.79 -0.32 -3.23
N ASN A 95 -0.04 0.11 -4.24
CA ASN A 95 0.38 -0.78 -5.33
C ASN A 95 1.44 -1.78 -4.85
N ILE A 96 2.22 -1.43 -3.84
CA ILE A 96 3.17 -2.36 -3.22
C ILE A 96 2.39 -3.50 -2.56
N ALA A 97 1.34 -3.16 -1.81
CA ALA A 97 0.42 -4.16 -1.27
C ALA A 97 -0.24 -5.00 -2.38
N MET A 98 -0.66 -4.38 -3.50
CA MET A 98 -1.19 -5.10 -4.66
C MET A 98 -0.18 -6.13 -5.22
N ILE A 99 1.10 -5.77 -5.33
CA ILE A 99 2.15 -6.70 -5.79
C ILE A 99 2.26 -7.90 -4.85
N SER A 100 2.25 -7.67 -3.53
CA SER A 100 2.27 -8.76 -2.54
C SER A 100 1.00 -9.63 -2.60
N VAL A 101 -0.16 -9.02 -2.84
CA VAL A 101 -1.42 -9.76 -3.07
C VAL A 101 -1.31 -10.67 -4.29
N LEU A 102 -0.78 -10.15 -5.41
CA LEU A 102 -0.61 -10.97 -6.61
C LEU A 102 0.38 -12.10 -6.38
N ARG A 103 1.45 -11.90 -5.60
CA ARG A 103 2.33 -13.00 -5.20
C ARG A 103 1.55 -14.13 -4.54
N GLU A 104 0.74 -13.83 -3.52
CA GLU A 104 -0.08 -14.85 -2.85
C GLU A 104 -1.02 -15.56 -3.84
N VAL A 105 -1.66 -14.82 -4.75
CA VAL A 105 -2.49 -15.39 -5.82
C VAL A 105 -1.67 -16.36 -6.68
N GLY A 106 -0.48 -15.95 -7.10
CA GLY A 106 0.41 -16.77 -7.93
C GLY A 106 0.91 -18.05 -7.26
N GLN A 107 1.15 -18.02 -5.95
CA GLN A 107 1.49 -19.23 -5.17
C GLN A 107 0.35 -20.24 -5.13
N ASN A 108 -0.89 -19.76 -5.23
CA ASN A 108 -2.10 -20.57 -5.20
C ASN A 108 -2.68 -20.82 -6.60
N MET A 109 -1.86 -20.77 -7.66
CA MET A 109 -2.26 -21.17 -9.02
C MET A 109 -1.81 -22.60 -9.33
N ARG A 110 -2.71 -23.42 -9.86
CA ARG A 110 -2.43 -24.78 -10.35
C ARG A 110 -2.92 -24.91 -11.79
N PHE A 111 -2.04 -25.29 -12.71
CA PHE A 111 -2.36 -25.43 -14.14
C PHE A 111 -3.08 -24.21 -14.74
N GLY A 112 -2.67 -22.99 -14.34
CA GLY A 112 -3.27 -21.73 -14.81
C GLY A 112 -4.58 -21.33 -14.12
N VAL A 113 -5.07 -22.12 -13.15
CA VAL A 113 -6.31 -21.85 -12.41
C VAL A 113 -6.00 -21.42 -10.97
N ILE A 114 -6.55 -20.28 -10.56
CA ILE A 114 -6.44 -19.76 -9.19
C ILE A 114 -7.29 -20.61 -8.24
N GLN A 115 -6.66 -21.21 -7.23
CA GLN A 115 -7.31 -21.99 -6.18
C GLN A 115 -7.89 -21.05 -5.10
N LYS A 116 -9.00 -20.40 -5.42
CA LYS A 116 -9.63 -19.35 -4.58
C LYS A 116 -9.97 -19.79 -3.15
N ALA A 117 -10.14 -21.09 -2.90
CA ALA A 117 -10.45 -21.64 -1.60
C ALA A 117 -9.22 -21.87 -0.71
N ASP A 118 -8.01 -21.89 -1.29
CA ASP A 118 -6.78 -22.29 -0.61
C ASP A 118 -6.13 -21.12 0.18
N PHE A 119 -6.60 -19.88 -0.03
CA PHE A 119 -6.01 -18.69 0.60
C PHE A 119 -7.04 -17.62 0.99
N LYS A 120 -6.64 -16.77 1.93
CA LYS A 120 -7.32 -15.54 2.34
C LYS A 120 -6.30 -14.45 2.58
N ILE A 121 -6.63 -13.22 2.20
CA ILE A 121 -5.77 -12.04 2.36
C ILE A 121 -6.47 -11.05 3.27
N VAL A 122 -5.77 -10.49 4.24
CA VAL A 122 -6.30 -9.46 5.13
C VAL A 122 -5.52 -8.17 4.94
N TYR A 123 -6.24 -7.08 4.66
CA TYR A 123 -5.69 -5.73 4.60
C TYR A 123 -6.27 -4.91 5.75
N VAL A 124 -5.40 -4.44 6.64
CA VAL A 124 -5.80 -3.61 7.77
C VAL A 124 -5.56 -2.14 7.43
N ALA A 125 -6.64 -1.36 7.39
CA ALA A 125 -6.63 0.08 7.16
C ALA A 125 -6.89 0.82 8.48
N PRO A 126 -6.23 1.96 8.75
CA PRO A 126 -6.38 2.70 10.01
C PRO A 126 -7.76 3.34 10.23
N MET A 127 -8.56 3.52 9.17
CA MET A 127 -9.83 4.24 9.26
C MET A 127 -10.86 3.64 8.29
N LYS A 128 -12.14 3.68 8.66
CA LYS A 128 -13.25 3.13 7.86
C LYS A 128 -13.33 3.72 6.45
N ALA A 129 -13.20 5.04 6.32
CA ALA A 129 -13.25 5.70 5.01
C ALA A 129 -12.15 5.18 4.07
N LEU A 130 -10.93 4.96 4.60
CA LEU A 130 -9.84 4.39 3.83
C LEU A 130 -10.07 2.91 3.54
N ALA A 131 -10.66 2.15 4.46
CA ALA A 131 -11.05 0.75 4.22
C ALA A 131 -12.01 0.63 3.04
N ALA A 132 -13.03 1.50 2.96
CA ALA A 132 -13.98 1.53 1.86
C ALA A 132 -13.31 1.89 0.51
N GLU A 133 -12.44 2.91 0.51
CA GLU A 133 -11.67 3.30 -0.69
C GLU A 133 -10.76 2.16 -1.18
N VAL A 134 -10.01 1.56 -0.27
CA VAL A 134 -9.12 0.42 -0.54
C VAL A 134 -9.92 -0.76 -1.07
N THR A 135 -11.05 -1.10 -0.44
CA THR A 135 -11.95 -2.17 -0.90
C THR A 135 -12.40 -1.93 -2.33
N SER A 136 -12.87 -0.72 -2.66
CA SER A 136 -13.30 -0.36 -4.01
C SER A 136 -12.14 -0.48 -5.02
N ASN A 137 -10.94 -0.01 -4.67
CA ASN A 137 -9.77 -0.09 -5.54
C ASN A 137 -9.35 -1.55 -5.78
N PHE A 138 -9.11 -2.32 -4.71
CA PHE A 138 -8.74 -3.73 -4.84
C PHE A 138 -9.82 -4.56 -5.54
N SER A 139 -11.11 -4.31 -5.30
CA SER A 139 -12.20 -4.99 -6.01
C SER A 139 -12.08 -4.80 -7.51
N LYS A 140 -11.90 -3.56 -7.98
CA LYS A 140 -11.78 -3.26 -9.42
C LYS A 140 -10.55 -3.93 -10.03
N ARG A 141 -9.43 -3.92 -9.31
CA ARG A 141 -8.13 -4.42 -9.78
C ARG A 141 -8.04 -5.94 -9.78
N LEU A 142 -8.74 -6.61 -8.86
CA LEU A 142 -8.71 -8.07 -8.74
C LEU A 142 -9.94 -8.76 -9.39
N ALA A 143 -10.96 -7.99 -9.80
CA ALA A 143 -12.12 -8.51 -10.53
C ALA A 143 -11.75 -9.28 -11.81
N PRO A 144 -10.77 -8.85 -12.64
CA PRO A 144 -10.34 -9.63 -13.81
C PRO A 144 -9.77 -11.01 -13.47
N LEU A 145 -9.27 -11.20 -12.25
CA LEU A 145 -8.79 -12.48 -11.71
C LEU A 145 -9.94 -13.29 -11.07
N GLY A 146 -11.15 -12.73 -11.07
CA GLY A 146 -12.33 -13.31 -10.44
C GLY A 146 -12.26 -13.39 -8.91
N LEU A 147 -11.41 -12.58 -8.28
CA LEU A 147 -11.27 -12.56 -6.82
C LEU A 147 -12.27 -11.60 -6.19
N VAL A 148 -12.81 -12.00 -5.05
CA VAL A 148 -13.81 -11.22 -4.31
C VAL A 148 -13.13 -10.49 -3.16
N VAL A 149 -13.33 -9.17 -3.10
CA VAL A 149 -12.83 -8.32 -2.02
C VAL A 149 -14.03 -7.77 -1.25
N ARG A 150 -14.00 -7.83 0.09
CA ARG A 150 -15.07 -7.28 0.95
C ARG A 150 -14.51 -6.48 2.12
N GLU A 151 -15.26 -5.48 2.52
CA GLU A 151 -15.01 -4.72 3.74
C GLU A 151 -15.63 -5.45 4.94
N LEU A 152 -14.90 -5.52 6.06
CA LEU A 152 -15.36 -6.02 7.34
C LEU A 152 -14.99 -5.00 8.44
N THR A 153 -15.73 -3.89 8.50
CA THR A 153 -15.57 -2.85 9.53
C THR A 153 -16.74 -2.87 10.51
N GLY A 154 -16.67 -2.13 11.62
CA GLY A 154 -17.64 -2.12 12.75
C GLY A 154 -19.10 -2.40 12.39
N ASP A 155 -19.64 -1.66 11.40
CA ASP A 155 -21.07 -1.75 11.02
C ASP A 155 -21.35 -2.81 9.94
N MET A 156 -20.32 -3.30 9.24
CA MET A 156 -20.44 -4.34 8.23
C MET A 156 -20.22 -5.71 8.86
N GLN A 157 -21.19 -6.60 8.65
CA GLN A 157 -21.11 -8.01 9.04
C GLN A 157 -21.23 -8.84 7.77
N LEU A 158 -20.30 -9.77 7.58
CA LEU A 158 -20.37 -10.75 6.49
C LEU A 158 -20.98 -12.04 7.05
N SER A 159 -21.92 -12.62 6.32
CA SER A 159 -22.39 -13.97 6.61
C SER A 159 -21.27 -14.98 6.43
N LYS A 160 -21.39 -16.16 7.06
CA LYS A 160 -20.40 -17.25 6.88
C LYS A 160 -20.21 -17.62 5.40
N LYS A 161 -21.28 -17.53 4.60
CA LYS A 161 -21.24 -17.79 3.16
C LYS A 161 -20.42 -16.71 2.43
N GLU A 162 -20.70 -15.44 2.68
CA GLU A 162 -19.94 -14.35 2.07
C GLU A 162 -18.47 -14.37 2.48
N LEU A 163 -18.16 -14.71 3.74
CA LEU A 163 -16.80 -14.85 4.21
C LEU A 163 -16.06 -16.01 3.52
N ALA A 164 -16.75 -17.13 3.29
CA ALA A 164 -16.20 -18.27 2.54
C ALA A 164 -15.90 -17.90 1.08
N GLU A 165 -16.74 -17.10 0.45
CA GLU A 165 -16.58 -16.64 -0.94
C GLU A 165 -15.54 -15.50 -1.10
N THR A 166 -15.26 -14.74 -0.04
CA THR A 166 -14.35 -13.58 -0.06
C THR A 166 -12.88 -14.01 -0.08
N ASN A 167 -12.08 -13.56 -1.04
CA ASN A 167 -10.64 -13.84 -1.08
C ASN A 167 -9.80 -12.82 -0.30
N MET A 168 -10.23 -11.55 -0.29
CA MET A 168 -9.53 -10.48 0.41
C MET A 168 -10.50 -9.70 1.31
N ILE A 169 -10.13 -9.55 2.57
CA ILE A 169 -10.89 -8.83 3.59
C ILE A 169 -10.15 -7.53 3.90
N VAL A 170 -10.86 -6.41 3.82
CA VAL A 170 -10.34 -5.11 4.24
C VAL A 170 -11.02 -4.71 5.55
N THR A 171 -10.24 -4.45 6.60
CA THR A 171 -10.77 -4.21 7.96
C THR A 171 -10.03 -3.07 8.65
N THR A 172 -10.48 -2.68 9.85
CA THR A 172 -9.77 -1.76 10.75
C THR A 172 -9.23 -2.51 11.96
N PRO A 173 -8.19 -2.01 12.66
CA PRO A 173 -7.57 -2.74 13.78
C PRO A 173 -8.50 -3.10 14.94
N GLU A 174 -9.60 -2.36 15.11
CA GLU A 174 -10.54 -2.55 16.23
C GLU A 174 -11.48 -3.74 16.05
N LYS A 175 -11.42 -4.44 14.91
CA LYS A 175 -12.25 -5.59 14.57
C LYS A 175 -11.40 -6.83 14.32
#